data_AF-A0A4Q3EMH8-F1
#
_entry.id   AF-A0A4Q3EMH8-F1
#
_cell.length_a   1.000
_cell.length_b   1.000
_cell.length_c   1.000
_cell.angle_alpha   90.00
_cell.angle_beta   90.00
_cell.angle_gamma   90.00
#
_symmetry.space_group_name_H-M   'P 1'
#
loop_
_entity.id
_entity.type
_entity.pdbx_description
1 polymer ?
#
loop_
_entity_poly.entity_id
_entity_poly.type
_entity_poly.pdbx_seq_one_letter_code
_entity_poly.pdbx_strand_id
1 'polypeptide(L)'
;NKPSHTKRMWIVDMVSKSLLLNTWVSHGQGSGNDMATAFSDTEHSHQSSLGFYVTDEVYFGKHGRSLKLDGMDAGFNSHARSRAVVVHAADYVSQGAINQLGRLGRSHGCPAVSPEVSDMVINTIKGKTMMFIAGNDSRYTSKYMDETIAQNYLYPDTTATAIAQL
;
A
#
# COMPACT_ATOMS: atom_id res chain seq x y z
N ASN A 1 11.29 6.29 1.40
CA ASN A 1 10.24 7.09 0.72
C ASN A 1 10.76 7.59 -0.63
N LYS A 2 9.95 7.67 -1.69
CA LYS A 2 10.37 8.02 -3.06
C LYS A 2 9.40 9.04 -3.73
N PRO A 3 9.85 9.84 -4.72
CA PRO A 3 8.99 10.83 -5.40
C PRO A 3 7.86 10.21 -6.21
N SER A 4 6.76 10.94 -6.39
CA SER A 4 5.57 10.44 -7.09
C SER A 4 5.81 10.18 -8.56
N HIS A 5 6.66 10.98 -9.21
CA HIS A 5 7.06 10.77 -10.59
C HIS A 5 7.98 9.56 -10.80
N THR A 6 8.40 8.88 -9.72
CA THR A 6 9.17 7.61 -9.82
C THR A 6 8.25 6.41 -9.62
N LYS A 7 8.52 5.31 -10.33
CA LYS A 7 7.78 4.05 -10.15
C LYS A 7 8.09 3.49 -8.76
N ARG A 8 7.09 3.46 -7.89
CA ARG A 8 7.22 3.16 -6.45
C ARG A 8 6.13 2.24 -5.90
N MET A 9 5.35 1.60 -6.78
CA MET A 9 4.55 0.44 -6.44
C MET A 9 5.19 -0.80 -7.06
N TRP A 10 5.28 -1.86 -6.28
CA TRP A 10 5.76 -3.16 -6.73
C TRP A 10 4.71 -4.20 -6.41
N ILE A 11 4.43 -5.08 -7.36
CA ILE A 11 3.61 -6.28 -7.16
C ILE A 11 4.53 -7.47 -7.42
N VAL A 12 4.69 -8.30 -6.40
CA VAL A 12 5.62 -9.43 -6.40
C VAL A 12 4.82 -10.70 -6.12
N ASP A 13 5.07 -11.74 -6.92
CA ASP A 13 4.59 -13.08 -6.62
C ASP A 13 5.61 -13.77 -5.71
N MET A 14 5.17 -14.09 -4.50
CA MET A 14 6.02 -14.71 -3.49
C MET A 14 6.25 -16.21 -3.74
N VAL A 15 5.36 -16.88 -4.48
CA VAL A 15 5.47 -18.30 -4.82
C VAL A 15 6.48 -18.47 -5.94
N SER A 16 6.33 -17.73 -7.04
CA SER A 16 7.26 -17.79 -8.17
C SER A 16 8.50 -16.90 -8.00
N LYS A 17 8.58 -16.12 -6.91
CA LYS A 17 9.69 -15.19 -6.61
C LYS A 17 9.96 -14.21 -7.75
N SER A 18 8.90 -13.69 -8.36
CA SER A 18 8.98 -12.84 -9.56
C SER A 18 8.34 -11.48 -9.35
N LEU A 19 8.92 -10.46 -9.98
CA LEU A 19 8.32 -9.13 -10.07
C LEU A 19 7.25 -9.14 -11.18
N LEU A 20 5.99 -8.95 -10.81
CA LEU A 20 4.86 -8.90 -11.76
C LEU A 20 4.65 -7.49 -12.34
N LEU A 21 4.81 -6.46 -11.52
CA LEU A 21 4.60 -5.07 -11.95
C LEU A 21 5.45 -4.10 -11.13
N ASN A 22 6.05 -3.12 -11.82
CA ASN A 22 6.58 -1.91 -11.21
C ASN A 22 5.98 -0.69 -11.91
N THR A 23 5.22 0.12 -11.16
CA THR A 23 4.44 1.23 -11.72
C THR A 23 4.40 2.46 -10.81
N TRP A 24 3.85 3.55 -11.34
CA TRP A 24 3.54 4.76 -10.59
C TRP A 24 2.35 4.56 -9.67
N VAL A 25 2.40 5.23 -8.51
CA VAL A 25 1.27 5.30 -7.57
C VAL A 25 1.23 6.66 -6.90
N SER A 26 0.06 7.25 -6.88
CA SER A 26 -0.23 8.52 -6.21
C SER A 26 -0.61 8.29 -4.74
N HIS A 27 -0.35 9.29 -3.90
CA HIS A 27 -0.71 9.33 -2.49
C HIS A 27 -1.73 10.44 -2.21
N GLY A 28 -2.25 10.47 -0.99
CA GLY A 28 -3.21 11.49 -0.54
C GLY A 28 -2.64 12.90 -0.52
N GLN A 29 -3.44 13.90 -0.90
CA GLN A 29 -3.01 15.30 -0.98
C GLN A 29 -2.57 15.90 0.36
N GLY A 30 -3.05 15.36 1.47
CA GLY A 30 -2.61 15.75 2.81
C GLY A 30 -1.22 15.21 3.17
N SER A 31 -0.70 14.25 2.40
CA SER A 31 0.59 13.61 2.69
C SER A 31 1.80 14.36 2.15
N GLY A 32 1.61 15.35 1.27
CA GLY A 32 2.71 16.15 0.72
C GLY A 32 2.51 16.54 -0.75
N ASN A 33 3.58 17.06 -1.36
CA ASN A 33 3.60 17.44 -2.77
C ASN A 33 4.01 16.26 -3.65
N ASP A 34 5.28 16.19 -4.01
CA ASP A 34 5.80 15.08 -4.81
C ASP A 34 6.21 13.88 -3.95
N MET A 35 6.70 14.16 -2.74
CA MET A 35 7.00 13.18 -1.70
C MET A 35 5.87 13.13 -0.67
N ALA A 36 5.50 11.94 -0.21
CA ALA A 36 4.57 11.77 0.92
C ALA A 36 5.32 11.84 2.25
N THR A 37 5.33 12.98 2.93
CA THR A 37 6.09 13.18 4.17
C THR A 37 5.25 13.11 5.45
N ALA A 38 3.92 13.02 5.34
CA ALA A 38 3.02 12.95 6.48
C ALA A 38 1.94 11.89 6.26
N PHE A 39 1.61 11.14 7.32
CA PHE A 39 0.65 10.05 7.26
C PHE A 39 -0.35 10.15 8.41
N SER A 40 -1.58 9.68 8.17
CA SER A 40 -2.62 9.72 9.19
C SER A 40 -3.70 8.68 8.96
N ASP A 41 -4.24 8.15 10.05
CA ASP A 41 -5.46 7.33 10.06
C ASP A 41 -6.74 8.16 10.29
N THR A 42 -6.61 9.47 10.50
CA THR A 42 -7.76 10.34 10.82
C THR A 42 -8.63 10.59 9.59
N GLU A 43 -9.95 10.55 9.78
CA GLU A 43 -10.94 10.90 8.77
C GLU A 43 -10.75 12.34 8.28
N HIS A 44 -11.06 12.61 7.01
CA HIS A 44 -10.90 13.91 6.34
C HIS A 44 -9.48 14.53 6.32
N SER A 45 -8.46 13.85 6.87
CA SER A 45 -7.06 14.30 6.78
C SER A 45 -6.54 14.36 5.33
N HIS A 46 -7.18 13.61 4.42
CA HIS A 46 -6.73 13.39 3.05
C HIS A 46 -5.29 12.84 2.94
N GLN A 47 -4.75 12.32 4.03
CA GLN A 47 -3.44 11.69 4.09
C GLN A 47 -3.55 10.21 3.76
N SER A 48 -2.54 9.65 3.11
CA SER A 48 -2.37 8.20 3.09
C SER A 48 -2.02 7.71 4.51
N SER A 49 -2.48 6.51 4.84
CA SER A 49 -2.06 5.80 6.05
C SER A 49 -0.92 4.82 5.73
N LEU A 50 -0.14 4.46 6.75
CA LEU A 50 0.95 3.48 6.64
C LEU A 50 0.49 2.11 7.09
N GLY A 51 1.23 1.10 6.65
CA GLY A 51 1.15 -0.24 7.22
C GLY A 51 0.63 -1.30 6.27
N PHE A 52 0.32 -2.45 6.86
CA PHE A 52 -0.25 -3.61 6.20
C PHE A 52 -1.73 -3.44 5.99
N TYR A 53 -2.15 -3.75 4.77
CA TYR A 53 -3.52 -3.85 4.34
C TYR A 53 -3.77 -5.24 3.78
N VAL A 54 -5.01 -5.70 3.90
CA VAL A 54 -5.52 -6.84 3.15
C VAL A 54 -6.50 -6.33 2.12
N THR A 55 -6.32 -6.73 0.86
CA THR A 55 -7.24 -6.40 -0.21
C THR A 55 -8.53 -7.20 -0.10
N ASP A 56 -9.66 -6.62 -0.49
CA ASP A 56 -10.96 -7.28 -0.33
C ASP A 56 -11.78 -7.30 -1.62
N GLU A 57 -13.07 -6.97 -1.55
CA GLU A 57 -13.97 -7.01 -2.67
C GLU A 57 -13.70 -5.88 -3.68
N VAL A 58 -13.94 -6.21 -4.95
CA VAL A 58 -14.03 -5.21 -6.02
C VAL A 58 -15.33 -4.44 -5.85
N TYR A 59 -15.25 -3.13 -5.99
CA TYR A 59 -16.36 -2.20 -5.88
C TYR A 59 -16.36 -1.24 -7.08
N PHE A 60 -17.54 -0.78 -7.48
CA PHE A 60 -17.71 0.18 -8.56
C PHE A 60 -18.30 1.48 -7.99
N GLY A 61 -17.50 2.54 -8.00
CA GLY A 61 -17.90 3.84 -7.46
C GLY A 61 -17.53 5.00 -8.38
N LYS A 62 -17.35 6.20 -7.80
CA LYS A 62 -17.01 7.42 -8.53
C LYS A 62 -15.71 7.34 -9.36
N HIS A 63 -14.81 6.44 -8.99
CA HIS A 63 -13.55 6.18 -9.70
C HIS A 63 -13.62 4.92 -10.59
N GLY A 64 -14.83 4.45 -10.88
CA GLY A 64 -15.06 3.19 -11.57
C GLY A 64 -14.66 2.00 -10.72
N ARG A 65 -14.07 0.99 -11.38
CA ARG A 65 -13.60 -0.24 -10.76
C ARG A 65 -12.48 0.05 -9.76
N SER A 66 -12.72 -0.30 -8.50
CA SER A 66 -11.83 -0.05 -7.36
C SER A 66 -11.73 -1.29 -6.49
N LEU A 67 -10.67 -1.39 -5.68
CA LEU A 67 -10.45 -2.50 -4.77
C LEU A 67 -10.40 -1.99 -3.33
N LYS A 68 -11.27 -2.52 -2.47
CA LYS A 68 -11.29 -2.15 -1.06
C LYS A 68 -10.07 -2.67 -0.30
N LEU A 69 -9.66 -1.90 0.69
CA LEU A 69 -8.53 -2.20 1.56
C LEU A 69 -8.99 -2.22 3.01
N ASP A 70 -8.64 -3.28 3.73
CA ASP A 70 -8.78 -3.40 5.17
C ASP A 70 -7.42 -3.14 5.82
N GLY A 71 -7.35 -2.16 6.72
CA GLY A 71 -6.12 -1.87 7.45
C GLY A 71 -5.90 -2.85 8.61
N MET A 72 -4.67 -3.33 8.75
CA MET A 72 -4.29 -4.36 9.73
C MET A 72 -3.50 -3.82 10.92
N ASP A 73 -2.95 -2.61 10.82
CA ASP A 73 -2.11 -1.98 11.83
C ASP A 73 -2.92 -0.94 12.63
N ALA A 74 -3.34 -1.35 13.82
CA ALA A 74 -4.12 -0.54 14.74
C ALA A 74 -3.43 0.80 15.05
N GLY A 75 -4.17 1.90 14.92
CA GLY A 75 -3.65 3.25 15.12
C GLY A 75 -2.92 3.85 13.91
N PHE A 76 -2.63 3.06 12.86
CA PHE A 76 -1.98 3.55 11.65
C PHE A 76 -2.87 3.50 10.41
N ASN A 77 -3.69 2.45 10.27
CA ASN A 77 -4.60 2.30 9.14
C ASN A 77 -5.95 1.64 9.48
N SER A 78 -6.28 1.48 10.76
CA SER A 78 -7.53 0.89 11.24
C SER A 78 -8.81 1.50 10.64
N HIS A 79 -8.79 2.78 10.27
CA HIS A 79 -9.95 3.45 9.67
C HIS A 79 -9.95 3.38 8.12
N ALA A 80 -9.09 2.59 7.49
CA ALA A 80 -9.01 2.51 6.02
C ALA A 80 -10.38 2.22 5.36
N ARG A 81 -11.12 1.26 5.89
CA ARG A 81 -12.44 0.86 5.38
C ARG A 81 -13.48 1.98 5.54
N SER A 82 -13.58 2.57 6.72
CA SER A 82 -14.54 3.66 7.01
C SER A 82 -14.21 4.94 6.22
N ARG A 83 -12.92 5.19 5.98
CA ARG A 83 -12.43 6.30 5.15
C ARG A 83 -12.55 6.04 3.64
N ALA A 84 -13.10 4.90 3.23
CA ALA A 84 -13.20 4.46 1.84
C ALA A 84 -11.85 4.47 1.10
N VAL A 85 -10.77 4.07 1.79
CA VAL A 85 -9.44 3.90 1.19
C VAL A 85 -9.48 2.67 0.28
N VAL A 86 -9.21 2.88 -1.00
CA VAL A 86 -9.28 1.86 -2.06
C VAL A 86 -8.07 1.99 -2.98
N VAL A 87 -7.71 0.92 -3.70
CA VAL A 87 -6.91 1.04 -4.93
C VAL A 87 -7.85 1.40 -6.08
N HIS A 88 -7.52 2.44 -6.85
CA HIS A 88 -8.35 2.86 -8.00
C HIS A 88 -7.52 3.47 -9.12
N ALA A 89 -8.13 3.60 -10.31
CA ALA A 89 -7.56 4.32 -11.45
C ALA A 89 -7.69 5.84 -11.28
N ALA A 90 -6.72 6.60 -11.80
CA ALA A 90 -6.84 8.05 -11.90
C ALA A 90 -6.01 8.62 -13.07
N ASP A 91 -6.63 9.45 -13.91
CA ASP A 91 -5.99 10.05 -15.11
C ASP A 91 -4.78 10.95 -14.77
N TYR A 92 -4.77 11.50 -13.56
CA TYR A 92 -3.65 12.29 -13.05
C TYR A 92 -2.43 11.45 -12.67
N VAL A 93 -2.50 10.13 -12.80
CA VAL A 93 -1.37 9.21 -12.68
C VAL A 93 -0.86 8.89 -14.09
N SER A 94 -0.17 9.85 -14.70
CA SER A 94 0.25 9.76 -16.10
C SER A 94 1.55 10.54 -16.36
N GLN A 95 2.22 10.20 -17.47
CA GLN A 95 3.39 10.97 -17.92
C GLN A 95 3.02 12.42 -18.24
N GLY A 96 1.81 12.67 -18.75
CA GLY A 96 1.31 14.03 -19.01
C GLY A 96 1.27 14.88 -17.73
N ALA A 97 0.75 14.32 -16.64
CA ALA A 97 0.75 15.00 -15.34
C ALA A 97 2.17 15.30 -14.84
N ILE A 98 3.10 14.35 -14.99
CA ILE A 98 4.51 14.56 -14.63
C ILE A 98 5.12 15.70 -15.45
N ASN A 99 4.90 15.72 -16.77
CA ASN A 99 5.45 16.75 -17.65
C ASN A 99 4.90 18.14 -17.29
N GLN A 100 3.62 18.24 -16.92
CA GLN A 100 2.98 19.51 -16.61
C GLN A 100 3.28 20.02 -15.20
N LEU A 101 3.33 19.12 -14.21
CA LEU A 101 3.38 19.47 -12.78
C LEU A 101 4.71 19.14 -12.12
N GLY A 102 5.61 18.41 -12.78
CA GLY A 102 6.81 17.82 -12.19
C GLY A 102 6.54 16.63 -11.24
N ARG A 103 5.28 16.18 -11.15
CA ARG A 103 4.81 15.14 -10.22
C ARG A 103 3.45 14.59 -10.66
N LEU A 104 3.00 13.50 -10.02
CA LEU A 104 1.63 13.03 -10.22
C LEU A 104 0.61 13.94 -9.53
N GLY A 105 -0.65 13.82 -9.94
CA GLY A 105 -1.78 14.28 -9.12
C GLY A 105 -1.87 13.50 -7.81
N ARG A 106 -2.80 13.92 -6.94
CA ARG A 106 -2.94 13.40 -5.56
C ARG A 106 -4.38 13.03 -5.28
N SER A 107 -4.57 11.92 -4.56
CA SER A 107 -5.88 11.44 -4.12
C SER A 107 -6.31 12.08 -2.80
N HIS A 108 -7.34 11.53 -2.15
CA HIS A 108 -7.72 11.86 -0.76
C HIS A 108 -7.28 10.79 0.26
N GLY A 109 -6.20 10.07 -0.04
CA GLY A 109 -5.60 9.06 0.84
C GLY A 109 -5.40 7.72 0.14
N CYS A 110 -6.21 7.44 -0.88
CA CYS A 110 -6.16 6.23 -1.68
C CYS A 110 -4.85 6.07 -2.47
N PRO A 111 -4.26 4.87 -2.54
CA PRO A 111 -3.28 4.54 -3.57
C PRO A 111 -3.95 4.54 -4.95
N ALA A 112 -3.65 5.53 -5.78
CA ALA A 112 -4.18 5.61 -7.14
C ALA A 112 -3.11 5.26 -8.18
N VAL A 113 -3.48 4.46 -9.18
CA VAL A 113 -2.60 4.02 -10.28
C VAL A 113 -3.12 4.54 -11.62
N SER A 114 -2.32 4.41 -12.68
CA SER A 114 -2.73 4.85 -14.01
C SER A 114 -3.89 3.97 -14.53
N PRO A 115 -4.81 4.50 -15.34
CA PRO A 115 -5.91 3.72 -15.91
C PRO A 115 -5.43 2.49 -16.68
N GLU A 116 -4.32 2.60 -17.41
CA GLU A 116 -3.76 1.55 -18.27
C GLU A 116 -3.33 0.29 -17.50
N VAL A 117 -2.94 0.44 -16.23
CA VAL A 117 -2.52 -0.71 -15.39
C VAL A 117 -3.56 -1.08 -14.34
N SER A 118 -4.61 -0.29 -14.16
CA SER A 118 -5.57 -0.44 -13.06
C SER A 118 -6.23 -1.83 -13.03
N ASP A 119 -6.66 -2.34 -14.18
CA ASP A 119 -7.29 -3.65 -14.27
C ASP A 119 -6.33 -4.79 -13.95
N MET A 120 -5.08 -4.68 -14.42
CA MET A 120 -4.02 -5.63 -14.11
C MET A 120 -3.73 -5.62 -12.61
N VAL A 121 -3.54 -4.44 -12.00
CA VAL A 121 -3.32 -4.30 -10.56
C VAL A 121 -4.46 -4.98 -9.80
N ILE A 122 -5.71 -4.55 -10.01
CA ILE A 122 -6.87 -5.08 -9.27
C ILE A 122 -7.03 -6.59 -9.49
N ASN A 123 -6.83 -7.10 -10.70
CA ASN A 123 -6.95 -8.54 -10.94
C ASN A 123 -5.86 -9.36 -10.25
N THR A 124 -4.64 -8.83 -10.17
CA THR A 124 -3.52 -9.52 -9.54
C THR A 124 -3.62 -9.52 -8.02
N ILE A 125 -4.10 -8.43 -7.41
CA ILE A 125 -4.10 -8.29 -5.94
C ILE A 125 -5.48 -8.42 -5.30
N LYS A 126 -6.55 -8.75 -6.02
CA LYS A 126 -7.87 -9.01 -5.38
C LYS A 126 -7.87 -10.32 -4.61
N GLY A 127 -8.78 -10.43 -3.63
CA GLY A 127 -9.02 -11.69 -2.93
C GLY A 127 -8.02 -11.96 -1.81
N LYS A 128 -7.93 -11.03 -0.85
CA LYS A 128 -7.16 -11.18 0.39
C LYS A 128 -5.64 -11.23 0.18
N THR A 129 -5.13 -10.49 -0.80
CA THR A 129 -3.69 -10.25 -0.99
C THR A 129 -3.19 -9.22 0.02
N MET A 130 -1.98 -9.43 0.54
CA MET A 130 -1.31 -8.48 1.41
C MET A 130 -0.73 -7.31 0.59
N MET A 131 -0.98 -6.09 1.04
CA MET A 131 -0.36 -4.87 0.55
C MET A 131 0.33 -4.15 1.71
N PHE A 132 1.54 -3.65 1.50
CA PHE A 132 2.27 -2.87 2.51
C PHE A 132 2.60 -1.47 1.98
N ILE A 133 2.17 -0.44 2.71
CA ILE A 133 2.48 0.97 2.41
C ILE A 133 3.54 1.47 3.39
N ALA A 134 4.74 1.72 2.88
CA ALA A 134 5.87 2.23 3.64
C ALA A 134 6.00 3.76 3.56
N GLY A 135 6.49 4.38 4.63
CA GLY A 135 6.73 5.82 4.71
C GLY A 135 7.84 6.17 5.69
N ASN A 136 8.22 7.44 5.73
CA ASN A 136 9.24 7.97 6.64
C ASN A 136 8.61 8.53 7.93
N ASP A 137 7.83 7.71 8.64
CA ASP A 137 7.29 8.05 9.95
C ASP A 137 7.96 7.19 11.03
N SER A 138 8.79 7.79 11.87
CA SER A 138 9.53 7.09 12.93
C SER A 138 8.63 6.53 14.03
N ARG A 139 7.36 6.95 14.07
CA ARG A 139 6.38 6.45 15.03
C ARG A 139 5.71 5.17 14.55
N TYR A 140 5.82 4.83 13.26
CA TYR A 140 5.17 3.65 12.71
C TYR A 140 5.72 2.37 13.34
N THR A 141 4.82 1.56 13.88
CA THR A 141 5.12 0.23 14.41
C THR A 141 4.07 -0.75 13.91
N SER A 142 4.47 -2.02 13.79
CA SER A 142 3.57 -3.08 13.38
C SER A 142 3.97 -4.41 14.01
N LYS A 143 2.99 -5.14 14.53
CA LYS A 143 3.19 -6.50 15.03
C LYS A 143 3.56 -7.49 13.93
N TYR A 144 3.30 -7.16 12.66
CA TYR A 144 3.64 -8.00 11.52
C TYR A 144 5.07 -7.77 11.00
N MET A 145 5.77 -6.76 11.52
CA MET A 145 7.20 -6.53 11.26
C MET A 145 8.12 -7.18 12.30
N ASP A 146 7.57 -7.95 13.22
CA ASP A 146 8.37 -8.70 14.17
C ASP A 146 9.04 -9.89 13.47
N GLU A 147 10.34 -9.77 13.22
CA GLU A 147 11.16 -10.80 12.58
C GLU A 147 11.16 -12.11 13.38
N THR A 148 10.98 -12.05 14.70
CA THR A 148 10.90 -13.25 15.54
C THR A 148 9.60 -13.99 15.28
N ILE A 149 8.48 -13.27 15.15
CA ILE A 149 7.19 -13.87 14.77
C ILE A 149 7.29 -14.47 13.36
N ALA A 150 7.88 -13.75 12.41
CA ALA A 150 8.07 -14.24 11.05
C ALA A 150 8.96 -15.50 11.01
N GLN A 151 10.08 -15.51 11.74
CA GLN A 151 10.98 -16.66 11.84
C GLN A 151 10.29 -17.86 12.49
N ASN A 152 9.58 -17.68 13.59
CA ASN A 152 8.86 -18.77 14.25
C ASN A 152 7.75 -19.36 13.38
N TYR A 153 7.12 -18.55 12.52
CA TYR A 153 6.12 -19.03 11.57
C TYR A 153 6.76 -19.80 10.40
N LEU A 154 7.88 -19.31 9.88
CA LEU A 154 8.59 -19.94 8.75
C LEU A 154 9.39 -21.18 9.15
N TYR A 155 9.86 -21.22 10.41
CA TYR A 155 10.69 -22.27 10.97
C TYR A 155 10.18 -22.70 12.36
N PRO A 156 8.98 -23.29 12.47
CA PRO A 156 8.37 -23.62 13.76
C PRO A 156 9.21 -24.62 14.59
N ASP A 157 10.02 -25.45 13.96
CA ASP A 157 10.79 -26.53 14.61
C ASP A 157 12.20 -26.13 15.10
N THR A 158 12.70 -24.92 14.83
CA THR A 158 14.08 -24.54 15.23
C THR A 158 14.19 -24.04 16.67
N THR A 159 13.08 -23.67 17.31
CA THR A 159 13.08 -23.26 18.73
C THR A 159 13.23 -24.44 19.70
N ALA A 160 12.93 -25.67 19.27
CA ALA A 160 13.11 -26.88 20.08
C ALA A 160 14.57 -27.35 20.16
N THR A 161 15.42 -27.02 19.19
CA THR A 161 16.79 -27.55 19.12
C THR A 161 17.81 -26.70 19.88
N ALA A 162 17.49 -25.44 20.23
CA ALA A 162 18.40 -24.56 20.95
C ALA A 162 18.46 -24.81 22.47
N ILE A 163 17.47 -25.52 23.05
CA ILE A 163 17.43 -25.85 24.49
C ILE A 163 18.02 -27.25 24.78
N ALA A 164 18.28 -28.06 23.75
CA ALA A 164 18.81 -29.42 23.90
C ALA A 164 20.35 -29.52 23.87
N GLN A 165 21.08 -28.40 23.92
CA GLN A 165 22.56 -28.37 23.91
C GLN A 165 23.18 -27.54 25.05
N LEU A 166 22.49 -27.39 26.19
CA LEU A 166 23.07 -26.86 27.43
C LEU A 166 22.97 -27.89 28.55
#